data_AF-A0A3M8TL09-F1
#
_entry.id   AF-A0A3M8TL09-F1
#
_cell.length_a   1.000
_cell.length_b   1.000
_cell.length_c   1.000
_cell.angle_alpha   90.00
_cell.angle_beta   90.00
_cell.angle_gamma   90.00
#
_symmetry.space_group_name_H-M   'P 1'
#
loop_
_entity.id
_entity.type
_entity.pdbx_description
1 polymer ?
#
loop_
_entity_poly.entity_id
_entity_poly.type
_entity_poly.pdbx_seq_one_letter_code
_entity_poly.pdbx_strand_id
1 'polypeptide(L)'
;MDENRDLLMYVARQGDGEGGRLVQILKQALFGAREDQKSVYRKKKIPDRLRTAVMERDMYRCVRCGSHRELCADHIFPEVLGGEATLENLQTLCRPCNTSKGGRVEVSV
;
A
#
# COMPACT_ATOMS: atom_id res chain seq x y z
N MET A 1 14.49 28.09 16.01
CA MET A 1 13.55 27.05 16.47
C MET A 1 12.18 27.50 16.03
N ASP A 2 11.51 26.73 15.15
CA ASP A 2 10.19 27.11 14.65
C ASP A 2 9.16 27.01 15.78
N GLU A 3 8.79 28.16 16.35
CA GLU A 3 7.83 28.29 17.46
C GLU A 3 6.47 27.65 17.17
N ASN A 4 6.15 27.42 15.89
CA ASN A 4 4.87 26.88 15.45
C ASN A 4 4.87 25.35 15.23
N ARG A 5 5.98 24.67 15.49
CA ARG A 5 6.13 23.23 15.23
C ARG A 5 5.17 22.37 16.06
N ASP A 6 4.97 22.73 17.33
CA ASP A 6 4.12 21.95 18.24
C ASP A 6 2.64 22.19 17.96
N LEU A 7 2.27 23.41 17.56
CA LEU A 7 0.91 23.76 17.15
C LEU A 7 0.51 23.01 15.87
N LEU A 8 1.42 22.92 14.90
CA LEU A 8 1.22 22.15 13.67
C LEU A 8 1.04 20.65 13.95
N MET A 9 1.81 20.08 14.88
CA MET A 9 1.66 18.68 15.31
C MET A 9 0.33 18.44 16.03
N TYR A 10 -0.13 19.38 16.84
CA TYR A 10 -1.42 19.30 17.52
C TYR A 10 -2.60 19.30 16.53
N VAL A 11 -2.61 20.22 15.57
CA VAL A 11 -3.66 20.31 14.53
C VAL A 11 -3.66 19.07 13.63
N ALA A 12 -2.47 18.60 13.23
CA ALA A 12 -2.36 17.38 12.41
C ALA A 12 -2.86 16.12 13.14
N ARG A 13 -2.78 16.08 14.47
CA ARG A 13 -3.22 14.95 15.30
C ARG A 13 -4.73 14.94 15.57
N GLN A 14 -5.37 16.10 15.65
CA GLN A 14 -6.81 16.19 15.88
C GLN A 14 -7.63 15.86 14.62
N GLY A 15 -7.06 16.07 13.44
CA GLY A 15 -7.76 15.90 12.18
C GLY A 15 -8.82 17.00 12.00
N ASP A 16 -8.79 17.67 10.86
CA ASP A 16 -9.74 18.74 10.52
C ASP A 16 -11.12 18.23 10.07
N GLY A 17 -11.33 16.91 10.08
CA GLY A 17 -12.54 16.29 9.51
C GLY A 17 -12.61 16.31 7.97
N GLU A 18 -11.63 16.91 7.29
CA GLU A 18 -11.56 17.01 5.83
C GLU A 18 -10.41 16.18 5.22
N GLY A 19 -9.81 15.29 6.01
CA GLY A 19 -8.70 14.46 5.56
C GLY A 19 -7.35 15.19 5.47
N GLY A 20 -7.14 16.24 6.26
CA GLY A 20 -5.86 16.95 6.38
C GLY A 20 -5.70 18.15 5.44
N ARG A 21 -6.80 18.67 4.91
CA ARG A 21 -6.84 19.81 3.97
C ARG A 21 -6.37 21.12 4.60
N LEU A 22 -6.71 21.36 5.86
CA LEU A 22 -6.29 22.54 6.63
C LEU A 22 -4.78 22.56 6.82
N VAL A 23 -4.18 21.40 7.12
CA VAL A 23 -2.71 21.24 7.22
C VAL A 23 -2.06 21.53 5.86
N GLN A 24 -2.71 21.16 4.75
CA GLN A 24 -2.22 21.42 3.40
C GLN A 24 -2.26 22.92 3.04
N ILE A 25 -3.34 23.62 3.41
CA ILE A 25 -3.49 25.08 3.24
C ILE A 25 -2.45 25.82 4.07
N LEU A 26 -2.28 25.46 5.35
CA LEU A 26 -1.29 26.06 6.24
C LEU A 26 0.14 25.86 5.71
N LYS A 27 0.46 24.66 5.22
CA LYS A 27 1.77 24.39 4.60
C LYS A 27 2.02 25.26 3.36
N GLN A 28 1.01 25.46 2.51
CA GLN A 28 1.12 26.32 1.33
C GLN A 28 1.37 27.78 1.70
N ALA A 29 0.61 28.31 2.66
CA ALA A 29 0.70 29.70 3.09
C ALA A 29 2.01 30.01 3.85
N LEU A 30 2.51 29.08 4.66
CA LEU A 30 3.69 29.28 5.50
C LEU A 30 5.03 29.04 4.77
N PHE A 31 5.09 28.05 3.88
CA PHE A 31 6.37 27.60 3.29
C PHE A 31 6.51 27.89 1.80
N GLY A 32 5.51 28.48 1.13
CA GLY A 32 5.57 28.88 -0.27
C GLY A 32 5.97 27.74 -1.20
N ALA A 33 5.00 26.90 -1.59
CA ALA A 33 5.10 25.88 -2.65
C ALA A 33 6.51 25.35 -2.96
N ARG A 34 7.22 24.77 -1.98
CA ARG A 34 8.14 23.69 -2.32
C ARG A 34 7.27 22.48 -2.57
N GLU A 35 6.90 22.30 -3.84
CA GLU A 35 6.22 21.09 -4.29
C GLU A 35 7.13 19.92 -3.96
N ASP A 36 6.81 19.22 -2.87
CA ASP A 36 7.29 17.86 -2.67
C ASP A 36 6.79 17.06 -3.88
N GLN A 37 7.61 16.94 -4.92
CA GLN A 37 7.37 16.08 -6.07
C GLN A 37 7.37 14.62 -5.59
N LYS A 38 6.35 14.21 -4.84
CA LYS A 38 6.06 12.81 -4.61
C LYS A 38 5.51 12.29 -5.93
N SER A 39 6.35 11.55 -6.66
CA SER A 39 5.86 10.75 -7.78
C SER A 39 4.70 9.90 -7.25
N VAL A 40 3.51 10.09 -7.83
CA VAL A 40 2.34 9.31 -7.44
C VAL A 40 2.61 7.89 -7.91
N TYR A 41 3.11 7.03 -7.01
CA TYR A 41 3.31 5.62 -7.30
C TYR A 41 1.97 5.02 -7.76
N ARG A 42 1.88 4.67 -9.04
CA ARG A 42 0.76 3.96 -9.63
C ARG A 42 1.14 2.48 -9.70
N LYS A 43 0.58 1.69 -8.78
CA LYS A 43 0.70 0.24 -8.82
C LYS A 43 0.18 -0.28 -10.16
N LYS A 44 0.97 -1.06 -10.88
CA LYS A 44 0.51 -1.68 -12.13
C LYS A 44 -0.53 -2.76 -11.83
N LYS A 45 -1.54 -2.88 -12.69
CA LYS A 45 -2.51 -3.98 -12.58
C LYS A 45 -1.83 -5.28 -12.95
N ILE A 46 -1.96 -6.31 -12.12
CA ILE A 46 -1.54 -7.67 -12.47
C ILE A 46 -2.38 -8.14 -13.67
N PRO A 47 -1.76 -8.64 -14.76
CA PRO A 47 -2.49 -9.16 -15.92
C PRO A 47 -3.49 -10.25 -15.51
N ASP A 48 -4.70 -10.21 -16.07
CA ASP A 48 -5.78 -11.11 -15.66
C ASP A 48 -5.42 -12.59 -15.86
N ARG A 49 -4.64 -12.93 -16.90
CA ARG A 49 -4.12 -14.29 -17.13
C ARG A 49 -3.23 -14.78 -15.97
N LEU A 50 -2.33 -13.94 -15.48
CA LEU A 50 -1.45 -14.29 -14.35
C LEU A 50 -2.25 -14.39 -13.05
N ARG A 51 -3.25 -13.52 -12.86
CA ARG A 51 -4.15 -13.59 -11.72
C ARG A 51 -4.93 -14.90 -11.69
N THR A 52 -5.44 -15.37 -12.82
CA THR A 52 -6.12 -16.68 -12.88
C THR A 52 -5.14 -17.82 -12.64
N ALA A 53 -3.98 -17.80 -13.30
CA ALA A 53 -2.98 -18.86 -13.16
C ALA A 53 -2.48 -19.03 -11.71
N VAL A 54 -2.24 -17.94 -10.98
CA VAL A 54 -1.82 -18.00 -9.57
C VAL A 54 -2.94 -18.53 -8.67
N MET A 55 -4.19 -18.15 -8.94
CA MET A 55 -5.34 -18.64 -8.17
C MET A 55 -5.57 -20.13 -8.40
N GLU A 56 -5.44 -20.61 -9.64
CA GLU A 56 -5.54 -22.04 -9.97
C GLU A 56 -4.41 -22.84 -9.32
N ARG A 57 -3.16 -22.36 -9.40
CA ARG A 57 -2.01 -22.96 -8.74
C ARG A 57 -2.23 -23.13 -7.24
N ASP A 58 -2.77 -22.09 -6.60
CA ASP A 58 -3.01 -22.07 -5.15
C ASP A 58 -4.38 -22.68 -4.76
N MET A 59 -5.03 -23.39 -5.70
CA MET A 59 -6.32 -24.05 -5.54
C MET A 59 -7.43 -23.14 -4.99
N TYR A 60 -7.42 -21.86 -5.37
CA TYR A 60 -8.33 -20.83 -4.86
C TYR A 60 -8.34 -20.78 -3.32
N ARG A 61 -7.16 -20.87 -2.72
CA ARG A 61 -6.96 -20.76 -1.28
C ARG A 61 -5.84 -19.79 -0.96
N CYS A 62 -6.00 -19.09 0.16
CA CYS A 62 -4.94 -18.29 0.75
C CYS A 62 -3.78 -19.21 1.13
N VAL A 63 -2.59 -18.98 0.58
CA VAL A 63 -1.41 -19.81 0.88
C VAL A 63 -0.96 -19.68 2.34
N ARG A 64 -1.34 -18.59 3.02
CA ARG A 64 -0.98 -18.33 4.42
C ARG A 64 -1.93 -18.96 5.44
N CYS A 65 -3.23 -18.98 5.18
CA CYS A 65 -4.24 -19.42 6.16
C CYS A 65 -5.28 -20.43 5.63
N GLY A 66 -5.24 -20.78 4.35
CA GLY A 66 -6.15 -21.74 3.72
C GLY A 66 -7.56 -21.24 3.42
N SER A 67 -7.89 -19.98 3.77
CA SER A 67 -9.20 -19.36 3.47
C SER A 67 -9.49 -19.36 1.97
N HIS A 68 -10.75 -19.57 1.60
CA HIS A 68 -11.25 -19.51 0.21
C HIS A 68 -12.05 -18.22 -0.06
N ARG A 69 -12.04 -17.25 0.87
CA ARG A 69 -12.84 -16.02 0.80
C ARG A 69 -11.96 -14.80 0.55
N GLU A 70 -12.50 -13.85 -0.21
CA GLU A 70 -11.89 -12.53 -0.47
C GLU A 70 -10.44 -12.62 -0.95
N LEU A 71 -10.21 -13.43 -1.98
CA LEU A 71 -8.87 -13.74 -2.49
C LEU A 71 -8.34 -12.65 -3.42
N CYS A 72 -7.06 -12.34 -3.23
CA CYS A 72 -6.28 -11.42 -4.03
C CYS A 72 -4.98 -12.09 -4.48
N ALA A 73 -4.57 -11.81 -5.71
CA ALA A 73 -3.19 -12.04 -6.13
C ALA A 73 -2.32 -10.91 -5.58
N ASP A 74 -1.29 -11.25 -4.81
CA ASP A 74 -0.33 -10.32 -4.23
C ASP A 74 1.11 -10.72 -4.57
N HIS A 75 2.03 -9.75 -4.58
CA HIS A 75 3.43 -10.02 -4.88
C HIS A 75 4.16 -10.48 -3.62
N ILE A 76 4.91 -11.59 -3.71
CA ILE A 76 5.81 -12.04 -2.64
C ILE A 76 6.88 -10.95 -2.41
N PHE A 77 7.58 -10.56 -3.47
CA PHE A 77 8.47 -9.41 -3.50
C PHE A 77 7.74 -8.17 -4.07
N PRO A 78 7.52 -7.11 -3.27
CA PRO A 78 6.74 -5.94 -3.69
C PRO A 78 7.28 -5.25 -4.94
N GLU A 79 6.37 -4.75 -5.80
CA GLU A 79 6.70 -3.96 -6.99
C GLU A 79 7.53 -2.71 -6.65
N VAL A 80 7.27 -2.07 -5.50
CA VAL A 80 8.04 -0.89 -5.02
C VAL A 80 9.51 -1.20 -4.76
N LEU A 81 9.87 -2.47 -4.58
CA LEU A 81 11.25 -2.93 -4.42
C LEU A 81 11.83 -3.52 -5.72
N GLY A 82 11.09 -3.48 -6.83
CA GLY A 82 11.49 -4.03 -8.12
C GLY A 82 10.90 -5.42 -8.43
N GLY A 83 9.90 -5.88 -7.67
CA GLY A 83 9.25 -7.16 -7.93
C GLY A 83 8.40 -7.16 -9.20
N GLU A 84 8.70 -8.07 -10.11
CA GLU A 84 7.93 -8.26 -11.34
C GLU A 84 6.67 -9.09 -11.09
N ALA A 85 5.65 -8.87 -11.92
CA ALA A 85 4.45 -9.69 -11.93
C ALA A 85 4.70 -10.97 -12.72
N THR A 86 5.33 -11.96 -12.09
CA THR A 86 5.52 -13.32 -12.64
C THR A 86 4.75 -14.33 -11.80
N LEU A 87 4.53 -15.53 -12.33
CA LEU A 87 3.79 -16.56 -11.59
C LEU A 87 4.53 -16.95 -10.30
N GLU A 88 5.86 -16.96 -10.33
CA GLU A 88 6.74 -17.30 -9.21
C GLU A 88 6.73 -16.23 -8.12
N ASN A 89 6.60 -14.95 -8.51
CA ASN A 89 6.56 -13.84 -7.56
C ASN A 89 5.14 -13.48 -7.11
N LEU A 90 4.11 -14.16 -7.62
CA LEU A 90 2.72 -13.97 -7.19
C LEU A 90 2.26 -15.08 -6.26
N GLN A 91 1.40 -14.71 -5.32
CA GLN A 91 0.73 -15.62 -4.39
C GLN A 91 -0.73 -15.22 -4.16
N THR A 92 -1.56 -16.19 -3.83
CA THR A 92 -2.96 -15.97 -3.45
C THR A 92 -3.06 -15.74 -1.95
N LEU A 93 -3.53 -14.55 -1.56
CA LEU A 93 -3.80 -14.20 -0.16
C LEU A 93 -5.26 -13.75 0.01
N CYS A 94 -5.88 -14.10 1.14
CA CYS A 94 -7.16 -13.47 1.51
C CYS A 94 -6.92 -12.03 1.97
N ARG A 95 -7.96 -11.18 1.88
CA ARG A 95 -7.90 -9.77 2.29
C ARG A 95 -7.28 -9.54 3.69
N PRO A 96 -7.63 -10.29 4.76
CA PRO A 96 -6.98 -10.16 6.06
C PRO A 96 -5.48 -10.44 6.03
N CYS A 97 -5.06 -11.54 5.40
CA CYS A 97 -3.64 -11.91 5.31
C CYS A 97 -2.84 -10.91 4.46
N ASN A 98 -3.41 -10.45 3.35
CA ASN A 98 -2.82 -9.43 2.49
C ASN A 98 -2.63 -8.10 3.23
N THR A 99 -3.63 -7.68 4.02
CA THR A 99 -3.56 -6.47 4.84
C THR A 99 -2.50 -6.61 5.94
N SER A 100 -2.41 -7.78 6.57
CA SER A 100 -1.41 -8.08 7.60
C SER A 100 0.03 -8.09 7.05
N LYS A 101 0.25 -8.60 5.84
CA LYS A 101 1.54 -8.56 5.14
C LYS A 101 1.96 -7.12 4.83
N GLY A 102 1.05 -6.32 4.28
CA GLY A 102 1.32 -4.95 3.85
C GLY A 102 2.40 -4.88 2.75
N GLY A 103 3.19 -3.80 2.74
CA GLY A 103 4.29 -3.59 1.78
C GLY A 103 5.58 -4.34 2.11
N ARG A 104 5.54 -5.36 2.97
CA ARG A 104 6.71 -6.12 3.41
C ARG A 104 6.94 -7.35 2.54
N VAL A 105 8.19 -7.78 2.46
CA VAL A 105 8.55 -9.09 1.92
C VAL A 105 8.30 -10.10 3.03
N GLU A 106 7.38 -11.04 2.81
CA GLU A 106 7.15 -12.16 3.72
C GLU A 106 7.58 -13.42 2.97
N VAL A 107 8.78 -13.90 3.29
CA VAL A 107 9.25 -15.20 2.78
C VAL A 107 8.60 -16.25 3.65
N SER A 108 7.62 -16.96 3.09
CA SER A 108 7.08 -18.16 3.74
C SER A 108 8.10 -19.27 3.48
N VAL A 109 8.94 -19.55 4.48
CA VAL A 109 9.85 -20.72 4.52
C VAL A 109 9.08 -22.00 4.75
#